data_AF-A0A4V1ERJ9-F1
#
_entry.id   AF-A0A4V1ERJ9-F1
#
_cell.length_a   1.000
_cell.length_b   1.000
_cell.length_c   1.000
_cell.angle_alpha   90.00
_cell.angle_beta   90.00
_cell.angle_gamma   90.00
#
_symmetry.space_group_name_H-M   'P 1'
#
loop_
_entity.id
_entity.type
_entity.pdbx_description
1 polymer ?
#
loop_
_entity_poly.entity_id
_entity_poly.type
_entity_poly.pdbx_seq_one_letter_code
_entity_poly.pdbx_strand_id
1 'polypeptide(L)'
;MRDVAIEERMDANLRTITGGKTMAASSGGIEGKKGLLRPRNAILLVLVVLFAAFYVITPTRYFFKESGGKLSLRIGKCPWLGGSYSKALEPFEAGTADFGPLLDQRFETEAEAVAALREFCFPRIQENEERAAALEKELKTAYGALLGYLGAARSLGAEGLDEDISGVKAWLEFYEGREKRRAEGELPFILLPTEIPTTTAPEAAEAAVPAKPEAKAALTTEGGQAAEPVGHGEPHAESTR
;
A
#
# COMPACT_ATOMS: atom_id res chain seq x y z
N MET A 1 -30.23 -13.01 21.03
CA MET A 1 -30.93 -14.13 20.35
C MET A 1 -31.39 -13.73 18.94
N ARG A 2 -30.50 -13.25 18.06
CA ARG A 2 -30.82 -12.92 16.66
C ARG A 2 -29.63 -13.10 15.67
N ASP A 3 -28.66 -13.96 15.98
CA ASP A 3 -27.41 -14.06 15.20
C ASP A 3 -27.09 -15.47 14.66
N VAL A 4 -28.08 -16.36 14.56
CA VAL A 4 -27.85 -17.74 14.07
C VAL A 4 -28.42 -17.99 12.66
N ALA A 5 -29.08 -17.00 12.06
CA ALA A 5 -29.83 -17.20 10.80
C ALA A 5 -29.09 -16.81 9.51
N ILE A 6 -27.81 -16.40 9.58
CA ILE A 6 -27.08 -15.88 8.39
C ILE A 6 -26.08 -16.90 7.82
N GLU A 7 -25.55 -17.83 8.61
CA GLU A 7 -24.58 -18.81 8.10
C GLU A 7 -25.19 -19.92 7.23
N GLU A 8 -26.48 -20.23 7.39
CA GLU A 8 -27.09 -21.36 6.66
C GLU A 8 -27.43 -21.06 5.18
N ARG A 9 -27.19 -19.83 4.70
CA ARG A 9 -27.47 -19.45 3.30
C ARG A 9 -26.25 -19.45 2.37
N MET A 10 -25.03 -19.68 2.87
CA MET A 10 -23.84 -19.69 2.02
C MET A 10 -23.50 -21.07 1.41
N ASP A 11 -23.95 -22.18 2.01
CA ASP A 11 -23.60 -23.52 1.51
C ASP A 11 -24.49 -24.03 0.36
N ALA A 12 -25.64 -23.40 0.13
CA ALA A 12 -26.55 -23.81 -0.95
C ALA A 12 -26.10 -23.35 -2.35
N ASN A 13 -25.20 -22.37 -2.45
CA ASN A 13 -24.84 -21.75 -3.74
C ASN A 13 -23.54 -22.27 -4.36
N LEU A 14 -22.86 -23.23 -3.72
CA LEU A 14 -21.61 -23.83 -4.20
C LEU A 14 -21.79 -25.15 -4.97
N ARG A 15 -23.01 -25.68 -5.10
CA ARG A 15 -23.27 -26.97 -5.77
C ARG A 15 -23.76 -26.89 -7.23
N THR A 16 -23.91 -25.69 -7.79
CA THR A 16 -24.45 -25.51 -9.16
C THR A 16 -23.39 -25.25 -10.23
N ILE A 17 -22.09 -25.27 -9.91
CA ILE A 17 -21.00 -24.96 -10.85
C ILE A 17 -20.03 -26.14 -11.04
N THR A 18 -20.55 -27.36 -11.03
CA THR A 18 -19.82 -28.56 -11.50
C THR A 18 -20.68 -29.35 -12.49
N GLY A 19 -21.35 -28.64 -13.39
CA GLY A 19 -21.89 -29.22 -14.62
C GLY A 19 -20.74 -29.46 -15.60
N GLY A 20 -20.13 -30.64 -15.52
CA GLY A 20 -19.12 -31.12 -16.47
C GLY A 20 -19.64 -31.12 -17.90
N LYS A 21 -19.38 -30.04 -18.63
CA LYS A 21 -19.58 -29.98 -20.08
C LYS A 21 -18.35 -30.59 -20.72
N THR A 22 -18.44 -31.89 -21.03
CA THR A 22 -17.51 -32.58 -21.93
C THR A 22 -17.38 -31.77 -23.21
N MET A 23 -16.22 -31.12 -23.40
CA MET A 23 -15.87 -30.46 -24.64
C MET A 23 -15.62 -31.56 -25.68
N ALA A 24 -16.67 -31.90 -26.44
CA ALA A 24 -16.49 -32.53 -27.73
C ALA A 24 -15.65 -31.56 -28.58
N ALA A 25 -14.45 -32.01 -28.95
CA ALA A 25 -13.59 -31.35 -29.91
C ALA A 25 -14.33 -31.28 -31.26
N SER A 26 -15.13 -30.22 -31.43
CA SER A 26 -15.72 -29.88 -32.72
C SER A 26 -14.63 -29.26 -33.57
N SER A 27 -13.94 -30.11 -34.32
CA SER A 27 -13.19 -29.75 -35.52
C SER A 27 -14.18 -29.25 -36.59
N GLY A 28 -14.79 -28.10 -36.34
CA GLY A 28 -15.60 -27.37 -37.30
C GLY A 28 -14.64 -26.62 -38.23
N GLY A 29 -14.40 -27.17 -39.41
CA GLY A 29 -13.72 -26.47 -40.49
C GLY A 29 -14.38 -25.11 -40.71
N ILE A 30 -13.57 -24.05 -40.65
CA ILE A 30 -13.99 -22.68 -40.99
C ILE A 30 -14.15 -22.66 -42.52
N GLU A 31 -15.22 -23.25 -43.04
CA GLU A 31 -15.65 -23.02 -44.41
C GLU A 31 -16.01 -21.54 -44.52
N GLY A 32 -15.11 -20.79 -45.16
CA GLY A 32 -15.23 -19.36 -45.36
C GLY A 32 -16.45 -19.00 -46.22
N LYS A 33 -17.61 -18.89 -45.59
CA LYS A 33 -18.70 -18.07 -46.12
C LYS A 33 -18.18 -16.63 -46.15
N LYS A 34 -17.88 -16.14 -47.36
CA LYS A 34 -17.59 -14.73 -47.68
C LYS A 34 -18.84 -13.88 -47.38
N GLY A 35 -19.19 -13.77 -46.10
CA GLY A 35 -20.26 -12.94 -45.61
C GLY A 35 -19.78 -11.50 -45.60
N LEU A 36 -20.32 -10.70 -46.51
CA LEU A 36 -20.14 -9.25 -46.54
C LEU A 36 -20.44 -8.71 -45.13
N LEU A 37 -19.42 -8.15 -44.46
CA LEU A 37 -19.55 -7.57 -43.13
C LEU A 37 -20.71 -6.56 -43.17
N ARG A 38 -21.76 -6.80 -42.36
CA ARG A 38 -22.85 -5.83 -42.22
C ARG A 38 -22.23 -4.47 -41.90
N PRO A 39 -22.73 -3.35 -42.45
CA PRO A 39 -22.13 -2.03 -42.27
C PRO A 39 -21.90 -1.65 -40.79
N ARG A 40 -22.74 -2.17 -39.88
CA ARG A 40 -22.57 -2.04 -38.43
C ARG A 40 -21.27 -2.64 -37.89
N ASN A 41 -20.83 -3.77 -38.44
CA ASN A 41 -19.59 -4.44 -38.04
C ASN A 41 -18.36 -3.72 -38.60
N ALA A 42 -18.48 -3.11 -39.78
CA ALA A 42 -17.41 -2.30 -40.36
C ALA A 42 -17.12 -1.06 -39.50
N ILE A 43 -18.16 -0.38 -39.00
CA ILE A 43 -18.00 0.78 -38.09
C ILE A 43 -17.30 0.37 -36.79
N LEU A 44 -17.71 -0.75 -36.18
CA LEU A 44 -17.07 -1.27 -34.97
C LEU A 44 -15.59 -1.58 -35.21
N LEU A 45 -15.26 -2.19 -36.34
CA LEU A 45 -13.87 -2.50 -36.69
C LEU A 45 -13.01 -1.24 -36.83
N VAL A 46 -13.54 -0.18 -37.47
CA VAL A 46 -12.86 1.11 -37.57
C VAL A 46 -12.61 1.71 -36.18
N LEU A 47 -13.61 1.69 -35.29
CA LEU A 47 -13.44 2.20 -33.92
C LEU A 47 -12.39 1.42 -33.13
N VAL A 48 -12.34 0.10 -33.27
CA VAL A 48 -11.32 -0.74 -32.61
C VAL A 48 -9.92 -0.41 -33.13
N VAL A 49 -9.75 -0.23 -34.44
CA VAL A 49 -8.46 0.15 -35.03
C VAL A 49 -8.03 1.54 -34.58
N LEU A 50 -8.95 2.52 -34.54
CA LEU A 50 -8.66 3.86 -34.02
C LEU A 50 -8.27 3.83 -32.55
N PHE A 51 -8.98 3.07 -31.73
CA PHE A 51 -8.67 2.91 -30.31
C PHE A 51 -7.30 2.24 -30.11
N ALA A 52 -6.99 1.21 -30.89
CA ALA A 52 -5.69 0.54 -30.85
C ALA A 52 -4.55 1.48 -31.29
N ALA A 53 -4.74 2.24 -32.38
CA ALA A 53 -3.77 3.23 -32.84
C ALA A 53 -3.54 4.32 -31.79
N PHE A 54 -4.61 4.85 -31.20
CA PHE A 54 -4.53 5.83 -30.11
C PHE A 54 -3.78 5.26 -28.89
N TYR A 55 -4.06 4.01 -28.51
CA TYR A 55 -3.37 3.34 -27.41
C TYR A 55 -1.88 3.16 -27.68
N VAL A 56 -1.49 2.86 -28.93
CA VAL A 56 -0.07 2.74 -29.31
C VAL A 56 0.65 4.09 -29.22
N ILE A 57 0.01 5.18 -29.69
CA ILE A 57 0.59 6.54 -29.71
C ILE A 57 0.67 7.16 -28.31
N THR A 58 -0.24 6.80 -27.40
CA THR A 58 -0.28 7.39 -26.05
C THR A 58 1.01 7.04 -25.27
N PRO A 59 1.76 8.02 -24.75
CA PRO A 59 2.97 7.76 -23.99
C PRO A 59 2.63 7.11 -22.65
N THR A 60 3.53 6.24 -22.19
CA THR A 60 3.46 5.71 -20.83
C THR A 60 3.85 6.82 -19.85
N ARG A 61 3.04 7.03 -18.80
CA ARG A 61 3.30 8.04 -17.77
C ARG A 61 3.26 7.41 -16.38
N TYR A 62 3.90 8.09 -15.44
CA TYR A 62 3.84 7.78 -14.02
C TYR A 62 2.72 8.59 -13.37
N PHE A 63 1.99 7.98 -12.44
CA PHE A 63 0.94 8.66 -11.69
C PHE A 63 0.75 7.99 -10.33
N PHE A 64 0.34 8.76 -9.34
CA PHE A 64 -0.03 8.23 -8.03
C PHE A 64 -1.47 7.73 -8.07
N LYS A 65 -1.72 6.61 -7.41
CA LYS A 65 -3.08 6.09 -7.22
C LYS A 65 -3.26 5.62 -5.78
N GLU A 66 -4.33 6.10 -5.18
CA GLU A 66 -4.82 5.61 -3.90
C GLU A 66 -5.67 4.36 -4.09
N SER A 67 -5.39 3.32 -3.30
CA SER A 67 -6.14 2.06 -3.33
C SER A 67 -6.11 1.43 -1.95
N GLY A 68 -7.26 1.38 -1.29
CA GLY A 68 -7.40 0.76 0.04
C GLY A 68 -6.58 1.47 1.12
N GLY A 69 -6.59 2.81 1.14
CA GLY A 69 -5.85 3.62 2.11
C GLY A 69 -4.35 3.74 1.84
N LYS A 70 -3.84 3.09 0.78
CA LYS A 70 -2.43 3.14 0.39
C LYS A 70 -2.24 4.00 -0.85
N LEU A 71 -1.22 4.85 -0.82
CA LEU A 71 -0.72 5.56 -1.99
C LEU A 71 0.35 4.72 -2.68
N SER A 72 0.22 4.54 -3.99
CA SER A 72 1.18 3.78 -4.79
C SER A 72 1.56 4.52 -6.07
N LEU A 73 2.83 4.46 -6.45
CA LEU A 73 3.29 4.96 -7.74
C LEU A 73 3.03 3.90 -8.82
N ARG A 74 2.32 4.28 -9.88
CA ARG A 74 1.97 3.38 -11.00
C ARG A 74 2.50 3.90 -12.32
N ILE A 75 2.80 2.97 -13.21
CA ILE A 75 3.21 3.22 -14.58
C ILE A 75 2.13 2.70 -15.54
N GLY A 76 1.67 3.55 -16.46
CA GLY A 76 0.66 3.15 -17.45
C GLY A 76 0.27 4.27 -18.42
N LYS A 77 -0.44 3.91 -19.48
CA LYS A 77 -0.91 4.87 -20.50
C LYS A 77 -2.21 5.57 -20.13
N CYS A 78 -3.04 4.92 -19.29
CA CYS A 78 -4.36 5.40 -18.90
C CYS A 78 -4.61 5.10 -17.42
N PRO A 79 -4.77 6.12 -16.56
CA PRO A 79 -4.98 5.92 -15.12
C PRO A 79 -6.22 5.07 -14.78
N TRP A 80 -7.26 5.15 -15.62
CA TRP A 80 -8.51 4.44 -15.45
C TRP A 80 -8.44 2.94 -15.79
N LEU A 81 -7.53 2.52 -16.67
CA LEU A 81 -7.32 1.09 -17.00
C LEU A 81 -6.48 0.35 -15.95
N GLY A 82 -5.99 1.05 -14.93
CA GLY A 82 -4.99 0.52 -14.02
C GLY A 82 -3.59 0.54 -14.66
N GLY A 83 -2.60 0.93 -13.85
CA GLY A 83 -1.19 0.81 -14.19
C GLY A 83 -0.53 -0.31 -13.41
N SER A 84 0.64 -0.74 -13.87
CA SER A 84 1.54 -1.61 -13.11
C SER A 84 2.18 -0.82 -11.97
N TYR A 85 2.54 -1.47 -10.87
CA TYR A 85 3.29 -0.83 -9.79
C TYR A 85 4.71 -0.50 -10.23
N SER A 86 5.18 0.73 -9.95
CA SER A 86 6.63 1.01 -10.02
C SER A 86 7.33 0.29 -8.86
N LYS A 87 8.57 -0.15 -9.10
CA LYS A 87 9.44 -0.76 -8.07
C LYS A 87 10.21 0.27 -7.26
N ALA A 88 10.22 1.53 -7.68
CA ALA A 88 11.04 2.55 -7.03
C ALA A 88 10.41 3.14 -5.78
N LEU A 89 9.09 2.97 -5.61
CA LEU A 89 8.39 3.43 -4.43
C LEU A 89 7.45 2.34 -3.96
N GLU A 90 7.72 1.81 -2.78
CA GLU A 90 6.80 0.90 -2.12
C GLU A 90 5.50 1.63 -1.76
N PRO A 91 4.34 0.95 -1.88
CA PRO A 91 3.09 1.53 -1.43
C PRO A 91 3.14 1.88 0.06
N PHE A 92 2.73 3.09 0.41
CA PHE A 92 2.71 3.57 1.79
C PHE A 92 1.30 3.98 2.22
N GLU A 93 1.04 3.98 3.52
CA GLU A 93 -0.24 4.38 4.08
C GLU A 93 -0.47 5.88 3.86
N ALA A 94 -1.57 6.25 3.20
CA ALA A 94 -1.97 7.64 3.03
C ALA A 94 -2.56 8.23 4.33
N GLY A 95 -3.17 7.37 5.16
CA GLY A 95 -3.77 7.76 6.43
C GLY A 95 -4.86 8.82 6.24
N THR A 96 -4.76 9.92 6.98
CA THR A 96 -5.69 11.07 6.89
C THR A 96 -5.13 12.22 6.04
N ALA A 97 -3.99 12.04 5.38
CA ALA A 97 -3.39 13.07 4.56
C ALA A 97 -4.12 13.20 3.21
N ASP A 98 -4.39 14.44 2.80
CA ASP A 98 -4.98 14.73 1.50
C ASP A 98 -3.90 14.76 0.42
N PHE A 99 -3.89 13.75 -0.45
CA PHE A 99 -3.01 13.65 -1.62
C PHE A 99 -3.70 14.04 -2.93
N GLY A 100 -4.92 14.60 -2.89
CA GLY A 100 -5.71 14.97 -4.06
C GLY A 100 -4.92 15.69 -5.16
N PRO A 101 -4.17 16.76 -4.84
CA PRO A 101 -3.38 17.48 -5.85
C PRO A 101 -2.29 16.64 -6.54
N LEU A 102 -1.82 15.57 -5.89
CA LEU A 102 -0.80 14.68 -6.45
C LEU A 102 -1.43 13.55 -7.29
N LEU A 103 -2.64 13.11 -6.94
CA LEU A 103 -3.40 12.09 -7.66
C LEU A 103 -3.83 12.54 -9.06
N ASP A 104 -4.06 13.83 -9.26
CA ASP A 104 -4.45 14.41 -10.55
C ASP A 104 -3.26 14.62 -11.51
N GLN A 105 -2.03 14.50 -11.01
CA GLN A 105 -0.81 14.74 -11.79
C GLN A 105 -0.33 13.51 -12.55
N ARG A 106 0.37 13.77 -13.66
CA ARG A 106 1.00 12.75 -14.49
C ARG A 106 2.41 13.19 -14.82
N PHE A 107 3.35 12.30 -14.57
CA PHE A 107 4.78 12.56 -14.71
C PHE A 107 5.33 11.77 -15.88
N GLU A 108 6.31 12.35 -16.59
CA GLU A 108 6.96 11.66 -17.72
C GLU A 108 7.98 10.65 -17.22
N THR A 109 8.62 10.95 -16.09
CA THR A 109 9.65 10.10 -15.49
C THR A 109 9.33 9.75 -14.05
N GLU A 110 9.93 8.66 -13.58
CA GLU A 110 9.83 8.23 -12.19
C GLU A 110 10.47 9.24 -11.23
N ALA A 111 11.63 9.79 -11.60
CA ALA A 111 12.34 10.78 -10.81
C ALA A 111 11.50 12.05 -10.61
N GLU A 112 10.79 12.49 -11.64
CA GLU A 112 9.87 13.64 -11.57
C GLU A 112 8.71 13.37 -10.60
N ALA A 113 8.12 12.17 -10.64
CA ALA A 113 7.05 11.78 -9.72
C ALA A 113 7.53 11.76 -8.26
N VAL A 114 8.73 11.24 -8.00
CA VAL A 114 9.32 11.20 -6.65
C VAL A 114 9.69 12.61 -6.19
N ALA A 115 10.20 13.47 -7.07
CA ALA A 115 10.49 14.87 -6.75
C ALA A 115 9.21 15.62 -6.38
N ALA A 116 8.13 15.47 -7.16
CA ALA A 116 6.84 16.08 -6.86
C ALA A 116 6.26 15.58 -5.52
N LEU A 117 6.38 14.29 -5.22
CA LEU A 117 5.98 13.76 -3.91
C LEU A 117 6.79 14.39 -2.76
N ARG A 118 8.10 14.58 -2.94
CA ARG A 118 8.95 15.22 -1.92
C ARG A 118 8.54 16.68 -1.68
N GLU A 119 8.39 17.45 -2.76
CA GLU A 119 7.94 18.84 -2.70
C GLU A 119 6.55 18.96 -2.07
N PHE A 120 5.70 17.97 -2.28
CA PHE A 120 4.37 17.90 -1.66
C PHE A 120 4.43 17.56 -0.17
N CYS A 121 5.27 16.61 0.23
CA CYS A 121 5.31 16.07 1.58
C CYS A 121 6.09 16.96 2.56
N PHE A 122 7.24 17.53 2.17
CA PHE A 122 8.11 18.25 3.12
C PHE A 122 7.42 19.43 3.81
N PRO A 123 6.76 20.36 3.10
CA PRO A 123 6.07 21.47 3.75
C PRO A 123 4.95 20.99 4.68
N ARG A 124 4.24 19.92 4.29
CA ARG A 124 3.15 19.33 5.10
C ARG A 124 3.65 18.62 6.33
N ILE A 125 4.83 17.99 6.27
CA ILE A 125 5.46 17.39 7.46
C ILE A 125 5.74 18.51 8.46
N GLN A 126 6.38 19.60 8.00
CA GLN A 126 6.67 20.74 8.87
C GLN A 126 5.40 21.35 9.47
N GLU A 127 4.37 21.60 8.66
CA GLU A 127 3.08 22.11 9.14
C GLU A 127 2.43 21.18 10.18
N ASN A 128 2.47 19.86 9.94
CA ASN A 128 1.90 18.89 10.88
C ASN A 128 2.73 18.77 12.15
N GLU A 129 4.05 18.91 12.09
CA GLU A 129 4.91 18.95 13.27
C GLU A 129 4.63 20.18 14.13
N GLU A 130 4.46 21.36 13.52
CA GLU A 130 4.11 22.59 14.23
C GLU A 130 2.72 22.47 14.87
N ARG A 131 1.75 21.93 14.14
CA ARG A 131 0.41 21.66 14.66
C ARG A 131 0.41 20.65 15.79
N ALA A 132 1.19 19.57 15.66
CA ALA A 132 1.36 18.58 16.72
C ALA A 132 2.00 19.23 17.96
N ALA A 133 3.05 20.04 17.79
CA ALA A 133 3.69 20.73 18.91
C ALA A 133 2.72 21.66 19.65
N ALA A 134 1.84 22.37 18.93
CA ALA A 134 0.81 23.22 19.54
C ALA A 134 -0.17 22.38 20.38
N LEU A 135 -0.68 21.27 19.84
CA LEU A 135 -1.58 20.36 20.55
C LEU A 135 -0.91 19.72 21.77
N GLU A 136 0.35 19.30 21.64
CA GLU A 136 1.08 18.70 22.74
C GLU A 136 1.30 19.71 23.89
N LYS A 137 1.43 21.00 23.59
CA LYS A 137 1.50 22.05 24.61
C LYS A 137 0.19 22.17 25.40
N GLU A 138 -0.95 22.10 24.71
CA GLU A 138 -2.27 22.08 25.35
C GLU A 138 -2.44 20.82 26.21
N LEU A 139 -2.04 19.65 25.68
CA LEU A 139 -2.00 18.38 26.41
C LEU A 139 -1.13 18.48 27.66
N LYS A 140 0.04 19.12 27.60
CA LYS A 140 0.90 19.34 28.78
C LYS A 140 0.13 20.04 29.90
N THR A 141 -0.58 21.12 29.58
CA THR A 141 -1.37 21.86 30.58
C THR A 141 -2.49 20.99 31.16
N ALA A 142 -3.21 20.25 30.32
CA ALA A 142 -4.28 19.35 30.76
C ALA A 142 -3.75 18.23 31.68
N TYR A 143 -2.64 17.59 31.32
CA TYR A 143 -2.00 16.56 32.15
C TYR A 143 -1.42 17.11 33.45
N GLY A 144 -0.90 18.34 33.44
CA GLY A 144 -0.46 19.02 34.67
C GLY A 144 -1.61 19.25 35.64
N ALA A 145 -2.78 19.67 35.15
CA ALA A 145 -3.97 19.82 35.98
C ALA A 145 -4.48 18.46 36.49
N LEU A 146 -4.54 17.45 35.62
CA LEU A 146 -4.91 16.08 35.99
C LEU A 146 -4.00 15.54 37.09
N LEU A 147 -2.69 15.72 36.99
CA LEU A 147 -1.74 15.31 38.02
C LEU A 147 -2.04 15.97 39.38
N GLY A 148 -2.41 17.25 39.37
CA GLY A 148 -2.85 17.97 40.57
C GLY A 148 -4.11 17.35 41.20
N TYR A 149 -5.11 17.05 40.38
CA TYR A 149 -6.35 16.39 40.85
C TYR A 149 -6.10 14.97 41.36
N LEU A 150 -5.29 14.17 40.68
CA LEU A 150 -4.91 12.82 41.12
C LEU A 150 -4.15 12.87 42.46
N GLY A 151 -3.24 13.83 42.61
CA GLY A 151 -2.54 14.06 43.88
C GLY A 151 -3.50 14.43 45.02
N ALA A 152 -4.47 15.31 44.76
CA ALA A 152 -5.49 15.67 45.74
C ALA A 152 -6.38 14.46 46.11
N ALA A 153 -6.85 13.70 45.12
CA ALA A 153 -7.66 12.50 45.36
C ALA A 153 -6.90 11.46 46.20
N ARG A 154 -5.63 11.20 45.87
CA ARG A 154 -4.75 10.35 46.68
C ARG A 154 -4.62 10.84 48.13
N SER A 155 -4.46 12.16 48.33
CA SER A 155 -4.35 12.74 49.68
C SER A 155 -5.64 12.61 50.51
N LEU A 156 -6.78 12.48 49.84
CA LEU A 156 -8.09 12.20 50.44
C LEU A 156 -8.34 10.71 50.70
N GLY A 157 -7.35 9.85 50.43
CA GLY A 157 -7.42 8.41 50.68
C GLY A 157 -7.92 7.57 49.52
N ALA A 158 -7.98 8.10 48.29
CA ALA A 158 -8.26 7.28 47.12
C ALA A 158 -7.08 6.33 46.82
N GLU A 159 -7.36 5.03 46.78
CA GLU A 159 -6.39 3.97 46.49
C GLU A 159 -6.32 3.67 44.97
N GLY A 160 -5.24 3.01 44.53
CA GLY A 160 -5.07 2.57 43.14
C GLY A 160 -4.63 3.64 42.14
N LEU A 161 -4.37 4.88 42.58
CA LEU A 161 -3.98 6.00 41.71
C LEU A 161 -2.46 6.10 41.43
N ASP A 162 -1.64 5.24 42.04
CA ASP A 162 -0.18 5.35 41.96
C ASP A 162 0.36 5.15 40.53
N GLU A 163 -0.24 4.23 39.77
CA GLU A 163 0.18 3.94 38.39
C GLU A 163 -0.16 5.11 37.46
N ASP A 164 -1.37 5.65 37.55
CA ASP A 164 -1.80 6.82 36.78
C ASP A 164 -0.93 8.05 37.09
N ILE A 165 -0.67 8.31 38.38
CA ILE A 165 0.21 9.41 38.80
C ILE A 165 1.62 9.24 38.22
N SER A 166 2.16 8.01 38.26
CA SER A 166 3.49 7.70 37.71
C SER A 166 3.52 7.87 36.18
N GLY A 167 2.52 7.36 35.48
CA GLY A 167 2.41 7.47 34.02
C GLY A 167 2.31 8.92 33.55
N VAL A 168 1.47 9.73 34.21
CA VAL A 168 1.33 11.16 33.89
C VAL A 168 2.64 11.92 34.17
N LYS A 169 3.34 11.62 35.28
CA LYS A 169 4.65 12.21 35.57
C LYS A 169 5.70 11.85 34.52
N ALA A 170 5.82 10.57 34.19
CA ALA A 170 6.79 10.09 33.21
C ALA A 170 6.57 10.73 31.82
N TRP A 171 5.30 10.88 31.41
CA TRP A 171 4.96 11.56 30.16
C TRP A 171 5.33 13.05 30.19
N LEU A 172 5.05 13.76 31.30
CA LEU A 172 5.42 15.17 31.47
C LEU A 172 6.93 15.38 31.45
N GLU A 173 7.69 14.53 32.15
CA GLU A 173 9.16 14.56 32.16
C GLU A 173 9.74 14.29 30.76
N PHE A 174 9.20 13.31 30.04
CA PHE A 174 9.60 13.03 28.66
C PHE A 174 9.36 14.25 27.75
N TYR A 175 8.19 14.87 27.85
CA TYR A 175 7.84 16.06 27.07
C TYR A 175 8.79 17.23 27.38
N GLU A 176 9.07 17.50 28.65
CA GLU A 176 9.99 18.57 29.07
C GLU A 176 11.41 18.32 28.60
N GLY A 177 11.90 17.08 28.70
CA GLY A 177 13.20 16.69 28.17
C GLY A 177 13.30 16.90 26.65
N ARG A 178 12.22 16.61 25.91
CA ARG A 178 12.17 16.83 24.46
C ARG A 178 12.14 18.31 24.08
N GLU A 179 11.35 19.13 24.79
CA GLU A 179 11.32 20.58 24.57
C GLU A 179 12.67 21.23 24.87
N LYS A 180 13.36 20.77 25.93
CA LYS A 180 14.72 21.26 26.24
C LYS A 180 15.71 20.95 25.11
N ARG A 181 15.72 19.73 24.58
CA ARG A 181 16.55 19.35 23.41
C ARG A 181 16.25 20.21 22.19
N ARG A 182 14.96 20.46 21.92
CA ARG A 182 14.53 21.35 20.83
C ARG A 182 15.03 22.79 21.03
N ALA A 183 14.98 23.31 22.25
CA ALA A 183 15.50 24.65 22.58
C ALA A 183 17.03 24.74 22.45
N GLU A 184 17.74 23.63 22.68
CA GLU A 184 19.19 23.50 22.48
C GLU A 184 19.57 23.30 21.00
N GLY A 185 18.60 23.20 20.10
CA GLY A 185 18.82 23.03 18.67
C GLY A 185 19.17 21.61 18.26
N GLU A 186 19.00 20.61 19.13
CA GLU A 186 19.04 19.21 18.72
C GLU A 186 17.85 18.96 17.79
N LEU A 187 18.16 18.75 16.51
CA LEU A 187 17.16 18.47 15.49
C LEU A 187 16.33 17.25 15.92
N PRO A 188 15.00 17.27 15.66
CA PRO A 188 14.18 16.10 15.90
C PRO A 188 14.77 14.89 15.17
N PHE A 189 14.53 13.69 15.73
CA PHE A 189 15.09 12.40 15.32
C PHE A 189 14.86 12.01 13.84
N ILE A 190 14.22 12.86 13.03
CA ILE A 190 14.14 12.69 11.58
C ILE A 190 15.50 13.04 10.96
N LEU A 191 16.44 12.09 11.09
CA LEU A 191 17.60 11.98 10.21
C LEU A 191 17.07 11.62 8.82
N LEU A 192 16.53 12.60 8.09
CA LEU A 192 16.49 12.49 6.64
C LEU A 192 17.95 12.35 6.21
N PRO A 193 18.34 11.26 5.52
CA PRO A 193 19.66 11.19 4.94
C PRO A 193 19.82 12.40 4.02
N THR A 194 20.68 13.34 4.42
CA THR A 194 20.95 14.58 3.68
C THR A 194 21.56 14.28 2.31
N GLU A 195 22.10 13.07 2.14
CA GLU A 195 22.57 12.55 0.88
C GLU A 195 21.47 11.69 0.25
N ILE A 196 20.73 12.29 -0.68
CA ILE A 196 20.08 11.52 -1.74
C ILE A 196 21.21 10.71 -2.38
N PRO A 197 21.17 9.36 -2.42
CA PRO A 197 22.08 8.66 -3.29
C PRO A 197 21.77 9.18 -4.69
N THR A 198 22.64 10.04 -5.21
CA THR A 198 22.66 10.35 -6.63
C THR A 198 22.83 9.00 -7.28
N THR A 199 21.72 8.42 -7.75
CA THR A 199 21.76 7.31 -8.69
C THR A 199 22.54 7.88 -9.86
N THR A 200 23.84 7.66 -9.85
CA THR A 200 24.70 7.74 -11.01
C THR A 200 23.96 6.92 -12.05
N ALA A 201 23.35 7.61 -13.01
CA ALA A 201 22.73 6.97 -14.15
C ALA A 201 23.71 5.92 -14.66
N PRO A 202 23.28 4.68 -14.93
CA PRO A 202 24.17 3.70 -15.52
C PRO A 202 24.68 4.29 -16.83
N GLU A 203 25.91 4.79 -16.79
CA GLU A 203 26.71 5.11 -17.94
C GLU A 203 26.62 3.90 -18.85
N ALA A 204 26.15 4.14 -20.07
CA ALA A 204 25.80 3.15 -21.05
C ALA A 204 26.87 2.03 -21.08
N ALA A 205 26.52 0.88 -20.51
CA ALA A 205 27.26 -0.35 -20.71
C ALA A 205 27.08 -0.71 -22.19
N GLU A 206 28.04 -0.23 -22.97
CA GLU A 206 28.29 -0.61 -24.35
C GLU A 206 28.31 -2.15 -24.43
N ALA A 207 27.57 -2.64 -25.42
CA ALA A 207 27.20 -4.03 -25.59
C ALA A 207 28.42 -4.94 -25.78
N ALA A 208 28.88 -5.58 -24.70
CA ALA A 208 29.62 -6.83 -24.81
C ALA A 208 28.62 -7.97 -24.98
N VAL A 209 28.42 -8.38 -26.23
CA VAL A 209 27.70 -9.61 -26.62
C VAL A 209 28.39 -10.81 -25.98
N PRO A 210 27.79 -11.54 -25.01
CA PRO A 210 28.35 -12.81 -24.59
C PRO A 210 27.96 -13.88 -25.63
N ALA A 211 29.00 -14.47 -26.23
CA ALA A 211 28.89 -15.62 -27.09
C ALA A 211 28.15 -16.76 -26.40
N LYS A 212 27.18 -17.32 -27.14
CA LYS A 212 26.42 -18.54 -26.89
C LYS A 212 27.33 -19.70 -26.41
N PRO A 213 27.20 -20.20 -25.18
CA PRO A 213 27.69 -21.53 -24.84
C PRO A 213 26.62 -22.57 -25.18
N GLU A 214 27.04 -23.56 -25.96
CA GLU A 214 26.27 -24.71 -26.37
C GLU A 214 25.79 -25.55 -25.18
N ALA A 215 24.61 -26.15 -25.37
CA ALA A 215 23.96 -27.05 -24.45
C ALA A 215 24.84 -28.26 -24.11
N LYS A 216 24.93 -28.58 -22.81
CA LYS A 216 25.06 -29.97 -22.35
C LYS A 216 23.99 -30.25 -21.31
N ALA A 217 23.11 -31.17 -21.69
CA ALA A 217 22.18 -31.84 -20.81
C ALA A 217 22.94 -32.57 -19.69
N ALA A 218 22.50 -32.39 -18.45
CA ALA A 218 22.74 -33.32 -17.38
C ALA A 218 21.45 -33.42 -16.56
N LEU A 219 20.78 -34.55 -16.81
CA LEU A 219 19.66 -35.11 -16.09
C LEU A 219 20.16 -35.55 -14.70
N THR A 220 19.63 -34.99 -13.62
CA THR A 220 19.72 -35.64 -12.30
C THR A 220 18.44 -35.40 -11.52
N THR A 221 17.63 -36.45 -11.50
CA THR A 221 16.59 -36.79 -10.53
C THR A 221 17.18 -36.81 -9.12
N GLU A 222 16.47 -36.31 -8.10
CA GLU A 222 16.21 -36.99 -6.82
C GLU A 222 15.62 -36.03 -5.76
N GLY A 223 14.77 -36.59 -4.89
CA GLY A 223 14.56 -36.05 -3.55
C GLY A 223 13.23 -35.37 -3.27
N GLY A 224 12.13 -36.12 -3.38
CA GLY A 224 10.90 -35.76 -2.66
C GLY A 224 11.11 -35.92 -1.15
N GLN A 225 10.84 -34.87 -0.39
CA GLN A 225 10.72 -34.94 1.07
C GLN A 225 9.35 -34.39 1.47
N ALA A 226 8.49 -35.32 1.90
CA ALA A 226 7.17 -35.04 2.44
C ALA A 226 7.33 -34.31 3.78
N ALA A 227 6.73 -33.12 3.88
CA ALA A 227 6.56 -32.44 5.15
C ALA A 227 5.28 -32.94 5.82
N GLU A 228 5.42 -33.44 7.05
CA GLU A 228 4.34 -33.85 7.94
C GLU A 228 3.39 -32.69 8.27
N PRO A 229 2.07 -32.96 8.44
CA PRO A 229 1.15 -31.98 8.98
C PRO A 229 1.34 -31.83 10.50
N VAL A 230 1.82 -30.67 10.93
CA VAL A 230 1.83 -30.25 12.34
C VAL A 230 0.39 -30.05 12.79
N GLY A 231 -0.07 -30.91 13.70
CA GLY A 231 -1.35 -30.74 14.40
C GLY A 231 -1.34 -29.48 15.26
N HIS A 232 -2.29 -28.58 15.02
CA HIS A 232 -2.65 -27.53 15.97
C HIS A 232 -3.80 -28.04 16.83
N GLY A 233 -3.47 -28.28 18.11
CA GLY A 233 -4.44 -28.53 19.16
C GLY A 233 -5.21 -27.26 19.51
N GLU A 234 -6.49 -27.47 19.84
CA GLU A 234 -7.38 -26.51 20.48
C GLU A 234 -6.81 -25.99 21.80
N PRO A 235 -7.22 -24.78 22.20
CA PRO A 235 -7.77 -24.67 23.55
C PRO A 235 -9.22 -24.16 23.54
N HIS A 236 -10.11 -25.02 24.05
CA HIS A 236 -11.39 -24.64 24.62
C HIS A 236 -11.18 -23.66 25.79
N ALA A 237 -11.74 -22.46 25.68
CA ALA A 237 -11.96 -21.56 26.81
C ALA A 237 -13.40 -21.71 27.30
N GLU A 238 -13.59 -22.54 28.31
CA GLU A 238 -14.75 -22.51 29.19
C GLU A 238 -14.43 -21.51 30.31
N SER A 239 -15.08 -20.34 30.30
CA SER A 239 -15.06 -19.43 31.44
C SER A 239 -16.49 -19.07 31.79
N THR A 240 -16.98 -19.80 32.79
CA THR A 240 -18.17 -19.48 33.57
C THR A 240 -17.78 -18.46 34.64
N ARG A 241 -18.40 -17.27 34.59
CA ARG A 241 -18.89 -16.50 35.73
C ARG A 241 -19.73 -15.32 35.28
#